data_AF-A0A1G5IV60-F1
#
_entry.id   AF-A0A1G5IV60-F1
#
_cell.length_a   1.000
_cell.length_b   1.000
_cell.length_c   1.000
_cell.angle_alpha   90.00
_cell.angle_beta   90.00
_cell.angle_gamma   90.00
#
_symmetry.space_group_name_H-M   'P 1'
#
loop_
_entity.id
_entity.type
_entity.pdbx_description
1 polymer ?
#
loop_
_entity_poly.entity_id
_entity_poly.type
_entity_poly.pdbx_seq_one_letter_code
_entity_poly.pdbx_strand_id
1 'polypeptide(L)'
;MKKLMCMMLLGTAMGHAQQNVTTDATAPVAQTIQKKNKLLAAKDFKLAEGRMVVTELPCQINDGESDCRFLVSVVCQQKAFRELGLEKINQIILMANQKAKATLHREHSYTPSEIRLSYNPIIKDWSLTNSFSTKDQDGKVNNKLLTMDFDSSGKFKVMKSVF
;
A
#
# COMPACT_ATOMS: atom_id res chain seq x y z
N MET A 1 54.90 6.54 16.99
CA MET A 1 55.89 6.19 15.93
C MET A 1 55.46 4.89 15.26
N LYS A 2 55.67 4.80 13.94
CA LYS A 2 55.31 3.74 13.00
C LYS A 2 55.92 2.36 13.33
N LYS A 3 55.22 1.28 12.90
CA LYS A 3 55.66 -0.04 12.38
C LYS A 3 54.39 -0.92 12.40
N LEU A 4 53.65 -1.26 11.34
CA LEU A 4 53.87 -1.76 9.98
C LEU A 4 54.67 -3.08 9.88
N MET A 5 53.95 -4.18 9.68
CA MET A 5 54.30 -5.40 8.92
C MET A 5 53.01 -6.24 8.79
N CYS A 6 52.31 -6.33 7.66
CA CYS A 6 52.56 -7.03 6.39
C CYS A 6 52.75 -8.57 6.48
N MET A 7 51.63 -9.28 6.28
CA MET A 7 51.34 -10.24 5.19
C MET A 7 52.24 -11.49 4.98
N MET A 8 51.62 -12.67 4.96
CA MET A 8 51.81 -13.83 4.03
C MET A 8 50.77 -14.92 4.41
N LEU A 9 49.69 -15.20 3.67
CA LEU A 9 49.49 -15.93 2.39
C LEU A 9 49.98 -17.40 2.39
N LEU A 10 49.03 -18.32 2.08
CA LEU A 10 49.10 -19.67 1.46
C LEU A 10 47.97 -20.53 2.07
N GLY A 11 46.93 -21.03 1.41
CA GLY A 11 46.75 -21.39 0.00
C GLY A 11 46.84 -22.92 -0.14
N THR A 12 45.69 -23.61 -0.27
CA THR A 12 45.51 -24.80 -1.15
C THR A 12 44.02 -25.11 -1.28
N ALA A 13 43.52 -24.90 -2.50
CA ALA A 13 42.31 -25.51 -3.00
C ALA A 13 42.60 -26.98 -3.36
N MET A 14 41.64 -27.90 -3.17
CA MET A 14 41.40 -29.03 -4.07
C MET A 14 40.13 -29.82 -3.70
N GLY A 15 39.32 -30.09 -4.73
CA GLY A 15 38.42 -31.25 -4.85
C GLY A 15 36.92 -30.94 -4.71
N HIS A 16 36.02 -31.31 -5.62
CA HIS A 16 36.09 -31.80 -7.00
C HIS A 16 34.76 -31.45 -7.69
N ALA A 17 34.83 -31.15 -8.97
CA ALA A 17 33.70 -31.08 -9.87
C ALA A 17 33.18 -32.50 -10.18
N GLN A 18 31.87 -32.70 -10.15
CA GLN A 18 31.22 -33.69 -11.00
C GLN A 18 30.09 -32.99 -11.76
N GLN A 19 30.35 -32.83 -13.06
CA GLN A 19 29.34 -32.62 -14.08
C GLN A 19 28.46 -33.87 -14.18
N ASN A 20 27.15 -33.68 -14.23
CA ASN A 20 26.30 -34.47 -15.12
C ASN A 20 25.31 -33.50 -15.77
N VAL A 21 25.49 -33.31 -17.07
CA VAL A 21 24.56 -32.67 -17.99
C VAL A 21 23.80 -33.78 -18.70
N THR A 22 22.48 -33.70 -18.71
CA THR A 22 21.56 -34.27 -19.72
C THR A 22 20.21 -33.60 -19.47
N THR A 23 19.94 -32.49 -20.18
CA THR A 23 19.06 -32.38 -21.38
C THR A 23 17.56 -32.34 -21.07
N ASP A 24 16.94 -31.31 -21.63
CA ASP A 24 15.52 -31.13 -21.89
C ASP A 24 14.56 -30.87 -20.72
N ALA A 25 14.48 -29.59 -20.34
CA ALA A 25 13.31 -28.76 -20.59
C ALA A 25 13.56 -27.38 -19.96
N THR A 26 14.02 -26.42 -20.76
CA THR A 26 13.89 -25.00 -20.41
C THR A 26 12.40 -24.65 -20.50
N ALA A 27 11.63 -25.10 -19.51
CA ALA A 27 10.37 -24.47 -19.20
C ALA A 27 10.72 -23.01 -18.85
N PRO A 28 10.14 -22.00 -19.51
CA PRO A 28 10.30 -20.65 -19.03
C PRO A 28 9.74 -20.65 -17.62
N VAL A 29 10.58 -20.31 -16.64
CA VAL A 29 10.14 -19.95 -15.29
C VAL A 29 9.11 -18.85 -15.53
N ALA A 30 7.84 -19.21 -15.43
CA ALA A 30 6.74 -18.27 -15.58
C ALA A 30 7.01 -17.19 -14.55
N GLN A 31 7.44 -16.02 -15.02
CA GLN A 31 7.48 -14.84 -14.19
C GLN A 31 6.05 -14.65 -13.72
N THR A 32 5.79 -15.00 -12.46
CA THR A 32 4.50 -14.77 -11.81
C THR A 32 4.20 -13.30 -12.01
N ILE A 33 3.28 -12.99 -12.91
CA ILE A 33 2.85 -11.63 -13.21
C ILE A 33 2.27 -11.11 -11.89
N GLN A 34 3.06 -10.38 -11.11
CA GLN A 34 2.57 -9.69 -9.93
C GLN A 34 1.48 -8.74 -10.42
N LYS A 35 0.22 -9.09 -10.14
CA LYS A 35 -0.92 -8.24 -10.49
C LYS A 35 -0.69 -6.87 -9.83
N LYS A 36 -0.52 -5.83 -10.64
CA LYS A 36 -0.34 -4.47 -10.13
C LYS A 36 -1.64 -3.96 -9.52
N ASN A 37 -1.54 -3.20 -8.43
CA ASN A 37 -2.68 -2.50 -7.83
C ASN A 37 -3.33 -1.58 -8.88
N LYS A 38 -4.66 -1.51 -8.87
CA LYS A 38 -5.43 -0.56 -9.68
C LYS A 38 -5.98 0.53 -8.77
N LEU A 39 -5.23 1.62 -8.66
CA LEU A 39 -5.59 2.80 -7.85
C LEU A 39 -5.95 3.99 -8.77
N LEU A 40 -5.93 5.21 -8.22
CA LEU A 40 -6.27 6.43 -8.93
C LEU A 40 -5.22 6.80 -9.98
N ALA A 41 -5.68 7.29 -11.12
CA ALA A 41 -4.91 7.94 -12.17
C ALA A 41 -5.28 9.43 -12.27
N ALA A 42 -4.40 10.25 -12.85
CA ALA A 42 -4.63 11.70 -12.97
C ALA A 42 -5.92 12.04 -13.74
N LYS A 43 -6.27 11.21 -14.73
CA LYS A 43 -7.49 11.34 -15.55
C LYS A 43 -8.79 11.11 -14.77
N ASP A 44 -8.72 10.47 -13.61
CA ASP A 44 -9.90 10.17 -12.80
C ASP A 44 -10.36 11.41 -12.01
N PHE A 45 -9.46 12.38 -11.82
CA PHE A 45 -9.76 13.62 -11.10
C PHE A 45 -10.42 14.64 -12.02
N LYS A 46 -11.54 15.20 -11.55
CA LYS A 46 -12.25 16.29 -12.19
C LYS A 46 -12.04 17.58 -11.41
N LEU A 47 -11.82 18.69 -12.12
CA LEU A 47 -11.80 20.02 -11.54
C LEU A 47 -13.23 20.56 -11.50
N ALA A 48 -13.74 20.84 -10.30
CA ALA A 48 -15.03 21.47 -10.09
C ALA A 48 -14.90 22.51 -8.97
N GLU A 49 -15.28 23.77 -9.25
CA GLU A 49 -15.30 24.85 -8.25
C GLU A 49 -13.97 25.03 -7.49
N GLY A 50 -12.83 24.92 -8.20
CA GLY A 50 -11.49 25.03 -7.60
C GLY A 50 -11.04 23.82 -6.79
N ARG A 51 -11.82 22.73 -6.80
CA ARG A 51 -11.53 21.47 -6.10
C ARG A 51 -11.26 20.36 -7.11
N MET A 52 -10.33 19.48 -6.77
CA MET A 52 -10.12 18.22 -7.46
C MET A 52 -10.97 17.16 -6.77
N VAL A 53 -11.80 16.48 -7.55
CA VAL A 53 -12.79 15.52 -7.07
C VAL A 53 -12.66 14.19 -7.81
N VAL A 54 -12.66 13.11 -7.04
CA VAL A 54 -12.92 11.74 -7.48
C VAL A 54 -14.08 11.24 -6.63
N THR A 55 -15.08 10.62 -7.26
CA THR A 55 -16.26 10.10 -6.56
C THR A 55 -16.40 8.61 -6.87
N GLU A 56 -16.37 7.79 -5.82
CA GLU A 56 -16.68 6.36 -5.84
C GLU A 56 -15.98 5.58 -6.96
N LEU A 57 -14.70 5.85 -7.19
CA LEU A 57 -13.93 5.14 -8.20
C LEU A 57 -13.61 3.71 -7.70
N PRO A 58 -13.94 2.66 -8.48
CA PRO A 58 -13.55 1.30 -8.13
C PRO A 58 -12.03 1.12 -8.20
N CYS A 59 -11.44 0.74 -7.07
CA CYS A 59 -10.04 0.43 -6.93
C CYS A 59 -9.83 -1.04 -6.54
N GLN A 60 -8.61 -1.53 -6.78
CA GLN A 60 -8.21 -2.88 -6.43
C GLN A 60 -6.78 -2.88 -5.85
N ILE A 61 -6.62 -3.53 -4.71
CA ILE A 61 -5.31 -3.86 -4.12
C ILE A 61 -5.13 -5.37 -4.20
N ASN A 62 -3.98 -5.82 -4.68
CA ASN A 62 -3.59 -7.22 -4.62
C ASN A 62 -2.59 -7.37 -3.47
N ASP A 63 -2.99 -8.09 -2.43
CA ASP A 63 -2.14 -8.28 -1.23
C ASP A 63 -1.37 -9.62 -1.24
N GLY A 64 -1.33 -10.29 -2.39
CA GLY A 64 -0.71 -11.60 -2.57
C GLY A 64 -1.67 -12.76 -2.33
N GLU A 65 -2.53 -12.68 -1.31
CA GLU A 65 -3.48 -13.74 -0.96
C GLU A 65 -4.90 -13.45 -1.46
N SER A 66 -5.26 -12.16 -1.62
CA SER A 66 -6.58 -11.76 -2.11
C SER A 66 -6.54 -10.50 -2.98
N ASP A 67 -7.43 -10.49 -3.98
CA ASP A 67 -7.77 -9.31 -4.79
C ASP A 67 -8.87 -8.52 -4.04
N CYS A 68 -8.49 -7.48 -3.30
CA CYS A 68 -9.42 -6.64 -2.55
C CYS A 68 -9.97 -5.52 -3.45
N ARG A 69 -11.30 -5.46 -3.65
CA ARG A 69 -11.98 -4.37 -4.37
C ARG A 69 -12.70 -3.44 -3.41
N PHE A 70 -12.60 -2.13 -3.64
CA PHE A 70 -13.21 -1.10 -2.80
C PHE A 70 -13.41 0.18 -3.59
N LEU A 71 -14.23 1.09 -3.07
CA LEU A 71 -14.47 2.39 -3.67
C LEU A 71 -13.55 3.45 -3.07
N VAL A 72 -13.08 4.39 -3.89
CA VAL A 72 -12.27 5.53 -3.45
C VAL A 72 -12.94 6.84 -3.85
N SER A 73 -13.10 7.73 -2.88
CA SER A 73 -13.48 9.13 -3.11
C SER A 73 -12.39 10.06 -2.59
N VAL A 74 -12.06 11.11 -3.35
CA VAL A 74 -11.08 12.12 -2.96
C VAL A 74 -11.64 13.51 -3.22
N VAL A 75 -11.58 14.40 -2.24
CA VAL A 75 -11.95 15.81 -2.40
C VAL A 75 -10.86 16.70 -1.81
N CYS A 76 -10.25 17.57 -2.63
CA CYS A 76 -9.25 18.49 -2.13
C CYS A 76 -9.21 19.78 -2.95
N GLN A 77 -8.62 20.85 -2.41
CA GLN A 77 -8.34 22.04 -3.21
C GLN A 77 -7.33 21.72 -4.32
N GLN A 78 -7.46 22.36 -5.48
CA GLN A 78 -6.52 22.16 -6.59
C GLN A 78 -5.06 22.41 -6.20
N LYS A 79 -4.82 23.41 -5.35
CA LYS A 79 -3.48 23.70 -4.81
C LYS A 79 -2.92 22.52 -4.00
N ALA A 80 -3.70 21.99 -3.06
CA ALA A 80 -3.30 20.85 -2.24
C ALA A 80 -3.06 19.58 -3.07
N PHE A 81 -3.86 19.34 -4.10
CA PHE A 81 -3.63 18.24 -5.05
C PHE A 81 -2.27 18.37 -5.77
N ARG A 82 -1.94 19.57 -6.24
CA ARG A 82 -0.66 19.83 -6.93
C ARG A 82 0.54 19.70 -5.98
N GLU A 83 0.39 20.16 -4.74
CA GLU A 83 1.45 20.11 -3.72
C GLU A 83 1.71 18.69 -3.22
N LEU A 84 0.66 17.93 -2.93
CA LEU A 84 0.80 16.56 -2.42
C LEU A 84 1.17 15.57 -3.54
N GLY A 85 0.52 15.70 -4.70
CA GLY A 85 0.70 14.83 -5.85
C GLY A 85 -0.08 13.51 -5.78
N LEU A 86 -0.43 13.00 -6.96
CA LEU A 86 -1.21 11.76 -7.13
C LEU A 86 -0.55 10.54 -6.48
N GLU A 87 0.76 10.39 -6.65
CA GLU A 87 1.49 9.25 -6.10
C GLU A 87 1.34 9.18 -4.58
N LYS A 88 1.49 10.32 -3.91
CA LYS A 88 1.37 10.40 -2.46
C LYS A 88 -0.06 10.16 -1.98
N ILE A 89 -1.07 10.61 -2.73
CA ILE A 89 -2.48 10.27 -2.48
C ILE A 89 -2.69 8.76 -2.53
N ASN A 90 -2.16 8.09 -3.57
CA ASN A 90 -2.23 6.63 -3.68
C ASN A 90 -1.48 5.92 -2.52
N GLN A 91 -0.33 6.46 -2.09
CA GLN A 91 0.38 5.94 -0.91
C GLN A 91 -0.46 6.09 0.38
N ILE A 92 -1.16 7.21 0.57
CA ILE A 92 -2.07 7.42 1.72
C ILE A 92 -3.18 6.35 1.73
N ILE A 93 -3.80 6.08 0.58
CA ILE A 93 -4.85 5.06 0.44
C ILE A 93 -4.32 3.67 0.81
N LEU A 94 -3.15 3.30 0.27
CA LEU A 94 -2.49 2.02 0.59
C LEU A 94 -2.16 1.91 2.08
N MET A 95 -1.58 2.97 2.65
CA MET A 95 -1.22 3.01 4.07
C MET A 95 -2.45 2.89 4.96
N ALA A 96 -3.56 3.55 4.61
CA ALA A 96 -4.80 3.46 5.35
C ALA A 96 -5.40 2.05 5.31
N ASN A 97 -5.36 1.38 4.17
CA ASN A 97 -5.80 -0.01 4.03
C ASN A 97 -4.95 -0.95 4.90
N GLN A 98 -3.62 -0.80 4.84
CA GLN A 98 -2.69 -1.60 5.66
C GLN A 98 -2.88 -1.37 7.15
N LYS A 99 -3.01 -0.10 7.59
CA LYS A 99 -3.25 0.24 8.99
C LYS A 99 -4.58 -0.32 9.49
N ALA A 100 -5.64 -0.25 8.69
CA ALA A 100 -6.94 -0.83 9.04
C ALA A 100 -6.83 -2.35 9.22
N LYS A 101 -6.22 -3.06 8.27
CA LYS A 101 -5.97 -4.51 8.37
C LYS A 101 -5.16 -4.85 9.63
N ALA A 102 -4.16 -4.05 9.97
CA ALA A 102 -3.31 -4.26 11.15
C ALA A 102 -4.04 -4.05 12.50
N THR A 103 -5.22 -3.43 12.53
CA THR A 103 -6.03 -3.31 13.76
C THR A 103 -6.79 -4.59 14.12
N LEU A 104 -6.75 -5.61 13.26
CA LEU A 104 -7.53 -6.83 13.44
C LEU A 104 -6.77 -7.92 14.19
N HIS A 105 -7.53 -8.75 14.91
CA HIS A 105 -7.03 -10.04 15.39
C HIS A 105 -6.72 -10.95 14.20
N ARG A 106 -5.69 -11.79 14.33
CA ARG A 106 -5.19 -12.67 13.25
C ARG A 106 -6.25 -13.61 12.67
N GLU A 107 -7.31 -13.88 13.42
CA GLU A 107 -8.37 -14.83 13.07
C GLU A 107 -9.53 -14.17 12.33
N HIS A 108 -9.53 -12.85 12.16
CA HIS A 108 -10.59 -12.14 11.44
C HIS A 108 -10.20 -11.90 9.97
N SER A 109 -11.11 -12.20 9.04
CA SER A 109 -10.91 -11.81 7.65
C SER A 109 -11.26 -10.33 7.45
N TYR A 110 -10.41 -9.60 6.74
CA TYR A 110 -10.60 -8.18 6.38
C TYR A 110 -11.21 -8.06 4.98
N THR A 111 -12.27 -7.27 4.83
CA THR A 111 -12.80 -6.90 3.50
C THR A 111 -13.01 -5.39 3.44
N PRO A 112 -12.15 -4.64 2.72
CA PRO A 112 -12.35 -3.19 2.55
C PRO A 112 -13.61 -2.92 1.74
N SER A 113 -14.28 -1.81 2.02
CA SER A 113 -15.49 -1.40 1.30
C SER A 113 -15.31 -0.04 0.65
N GLU A 114 -14.86 0.95 1.41
CA GLU A 114 -14.74 2.32 0.94
C GLU A 114 -13.63 3.08 1.65
N ILE A 115 -12.88 3.89 0.90
CA ILE A 115 -11.95 4.89 1.42
C ILE A 115 -12.35 6.27 0.92
N ARG A 116 -12.61 7.20 1.84
CA ARG A 116 -12.85 8.61 1.52
C ARG A 116 -11.72 9.46 2.07
N LEU A 117 -11.06 10.23 1.21
CA LEU A 117 -9.97 11.13 1.57
C LEU A 117 -10.39 12.58 1.29
N SER A 118 -10.12 13.46 2.24
CA SER A 118 -10.41 14.88 2.09
C SER A 118 -9.30 15.76 2.63
N TYR A 119 -9.07 16.90 1.99
CA TYR A 119 -8.16 17.93 2.50
C TYR A 119 -8.95 19.01 3.23
N ASN A 120 -8.54 19.33 4.46
CA ASN A 120 -9.10 20.42 5.25
C ASN A 120 -8.23 21.68 5.08
N PRO A 121 -8.74 22.74 4.41
CA PRO A 121 -7.94 23.93 4.13
C PRO A 121 -7.67 24.81 5.35
N ILE A 122 -8.44 24.66 6.44
CA ILE A 122 -8.30 25.47 7.65
C ILE A 122 -7.08 25.03 8.44
N ILE A 123 -6.98 23.73 8.72
CA ILE A 123 -5.87 23.14 9.49
C ILE A 123 -4.73 22.63 8.60
N LYS A 124 -4.92 22.64 7.27
CA LYS A 124 -3.96 22.18 6.26
C LYS A 124 -3.55 20.71 6.40
N ASP A 125 -4.47 19.87 6.86
CA ASP A 125 -4.28 18.44 7.02
C ASP A 125 -5.21 17.66 6.09
N TRP A 126 -4.90 16.38 5.91
CA TRP A 126 -5.74 15.43 5.21
C TRP A 126 -6.43 14.51 6.22
N SER A 127 -7.72 14.26 6.03
CA SER A 127 -8.50 13.32 6.83
C SER A 127 -9.08 12.24 5.93
N LEU A 128 -8.99 11.00 6.39
CA LEU A 128 -9.41 9.81 5.68
C LEU A 128 -10.35 8.99 6.54
N THR A 129 -11.43 8.48 5.96
CA THR A 129 -12.25 7.42 6.55
C THR A 129 -12.08 6.13 5.76
N ASN A 130 -11.91 5.02 6.46
CA ASN A 130 -11.81 3.67 5.90
C ASN A 130 -12.95 2.81 6.47
N SER A 131 -13.91 2.50 5.61
CA SER A 131 -15.04 1.62 5.87
C SER A 131 -14.69 0.20 5.41
N PHE A 132 -14.87 -0.78 6.29
CA PHE A 132 -14.57 -2.18 5.99
C PHE A 132 -15.45 -3.10 6.84
N SER A 133 -15.47 -4.38 6.46
CA SER A 133 -16.08 -5.43 7.26
C SER A 133 -15.05 -6.44 7.75
N THR A 134 -15.35 -7.03 8.90
CA THR A 134 -14.59 -8.14 9.49
C THR A 134 -15.49 -9.34 9.66
N LYS A 135 -15.00 -10.53 9.31
CA LYS A 135 -15.69 -11.80 9.58
C LYS A 135 -14.91 -12.57 10.64
N ASP A 136 -15.57 -12.97 11.72
CA ASP A 136 -14.98 -13.83 12.76
C ASP A 136 -15.05 -15.32 12.39
N GLN A 137 -14.55 -16.19 13.28
CA GLN A 137 -14.50 -17.63 13.06
C GLN A 137 -15.90 -18.26 12.95
N ASP A 138 -16.89 -17.70 13.66
CA ASP A 138 -18.29 -18.13 13.59
C ASP A 138 -18.99 -17.63 12.31
N GLY A 139 -18.29 -16.85 11.51
CA GLY A 139 -18.75 -16.30 10.26
C GLY A 139 -19.61 -15.04 10.40
N LYS A 140 -19.71 -14.48 11.60
CA LYS A 140 -20.44 -13.23 11.85
C LYS A 140 -19.67 -12.06 11.27
N VAL A 141 -20.38 -11.26 10.49
CA VAL A 141 -19.85 -10.08 9.82
C VAL A 141 -20.14 -8.84 10.66
N ASN A 142 -19.10 -8.04 10.91
CA ASN A 142 -19.20 -6.76 11.61
C ASN A 142 -18.63 -5.66 10.72
N ASN A 143 -19.42 -4.61 10.50
CA ASN A 143 -18.97 -3.42 9.78
C ASN A 143 -18.24 -2.49 10.74
N LYS A 144 -17.14 -1.89 10.27
CA LYS A 144 -16.28 -1.02 11.07
C LYS A 144 -15.91 0.24 10.28
N LEU A 145 -15.59 1.29 11.01
CA LEU A 145 -15.12 2.55 10.45
C LEU A 145 -13.91 3.06 11.23
N LEU A 146 -12.82 3.30 10.52
CA LEU A 146 -11.63 3.95 11.07
C LEU A 146 -11.42 5.31 10.42
N THR A 147 -11.03 6.30 11.22
CA THR A 147 -10.60 7.61 10.73
C THR A 147 -9.10 7.77 10.94
N MET A 148 -8.42 8.34 9.96
CA MET A 148 -6.99 8.60 10.00
C MET A 148 -6.71 10.03 9.54
N ASP A 149 -5.84 10.73 10.26
CA ASP A 149 -5.39 12.06 9.89
C ASP A 149 -3.94 12.02 9.43
N PHE A 150 -3.62 12.83 8.42
CA PHE A 150 -2.29 13.00 7.83
C PHE A 150 -1.98 14.50 7.76
N ASP A 151 -0.71 14.86 7.89
CA ASP A 151 -0.30 16.26 7.74
C ASP A 151 -0.36 16.72 6.28
N SER A 152 -0.07 18.00 6.04
CA SER A 152 -0.05 18.60 4.69
C SER A 152 0.82 17.83 3.67
N SER A 153 1.86 17.13 4.12
CA SER A 153 2.77 16.33 3.29
C SER A 153 2.32 14.88 3.10
N GLY A 154 1.19 14.50 3.68
CA GLY A 154 0.68 13.14 3.65
C GLY A 154 1.38 12.19 4.64
N LYS A 155 2.03 12.72 5.67
CA LYS A 155 2.59 11.91 6.76
C LYS A 155 1.49 11.58 7.76
N PHE A 156 1.40 10.31 8.14
CA PHE A 156 0.45 9.85 9.15
C PHE A 156 0.62 10.59 10.49
N LYS A 157 -0.49 11.06 11.06
CA LYS A 157 -0.54 11.72 12.37
C LYS A 157 -1.18 10.81 13.42
N VAL A 158 -2.45 10.44 13.19
CA VAL A 158 -3.25 9.73 14.19
C VAL A 158 -4.30 8.85 13.52
N MET A 159 -4.69 7.79 14.22
CA MET A 159 -5.80 6.92 13.88
C MET A 159 -6.80 6.92 15.04
N LYS A 160 -8.07 7.05 14.71
CA LYS A 160 -9.18 7.09 15.66
C LYS A 160 -10.17 6.00 15.23
N SER A 161 -10.52 5.10 16.15
CA SER A 161 -11.63 4.18 15.90
C SER A 161 -12.93 4.97 16.00
N VAL A 162 -13.79 4.85 15.00
CA VAL A 162 -15.09 5.52 15.07
C VAL A 162 -16.08 4.60 15.76
N PHE A 163 -16.23 3.33 15.33
CA PHE A 163 -16.89 2.24 16.07
C PHE A 163 -16.46 0.89 15.49
#